data_AF-A0A0F9SY68-F1
#
_entry.id   AF-A0A0F9SY68-F1
#
_cell.length_a   1.000
_cell.length_b   1.000
_cell.length_c   1.000
_cell.angle_alpha   90.00
_cell.angle_beta   90.00
_cell.angle_gamma   90.00
#
_symmetry.space_group_name_H-M   'P 1'
#
loop_
_entity.id
_entity.type
_entity.pdbx_description
1 polymer ?
#
loop_
_entity_poly.entity_id
_entity_poly.type
_entity_poly.pdbx_seq_one_letter_code
_entity_poly.pdbx_strand_id
1 'polypeptide(L)' 'MVLEARGKAKDVFPAVKRLTEKYPTKTIGDFKTCQQCGHSGFNVETVSIHVGGQGYVERDYCQDIRACFARRDNENLKR' A
#
# COMPACT_ATOMS: atom_id res chain seq x y z
N MET A 1 -22.49 37.42 20.99
CA MET A 1 -21.85 36.10 21.03
C MET A 1 -22.05 35.42 19.68
N VAL A 2 -21.04 35.44 18.81
CA VAL A 2 -20.81 34.43 17.76
C VAL A 2 -19.29 34.42 17.52
N LEU A 3 -18.61 33.34 17.90
CA LEU A 3 -17.21 33.10 17.53
C LEU A 3 -17.22 32.31 16.22
N GLU A 4 -16.60 32.85 15.17
CA GLU A 4 -16.29 32.09 13.95
C GLU A 4 -14.77 31.87 13.88
N ALA A 5 -14.33 30.66 14.21
CA ALA A 5 -12.96 30.21 14.07
C ALA A 5 -12.76 29.61 12.67
N ARG A 6 -11.92 30.24 11.83
CA ARG A 6 -11.38 29.62 10.60
C ARG A 6 -9.86 29.87 10.51
N GLY A 7 -9.11 29.12 11.30
CA GLY A 7 -7.66 28.96 11.11
C GLY A 7 -7.38 28.06 9.91
N LYS A 8 -6.81 28.62 8.82
CA LYS A 8 -6.30 27.84 7.69
C LYS A 8 -4.91 27.30 8.05
N ALA A 9 -4.80 25.98 8.09
CA ALA A 9 -3.57 25.21 8.27
C ALA A 9 -2.57 25.43 7.11
N LYS A 10 -1.64 26.39 7.25
CA LYS A 10 -0.55 26.59 6.28
C LYS A 10 0.84 26.56 6.89
N ASP A 11 0.94 26.51 8.22
CA ASP A 11 2.20 26.67 8.92
C ASP A 11 2.57 25.38 9.67
N VAL A 12 2.78 24.31 8.89
CA VAL A 12 3.22 23.01 9.41
C VAL A 12 4.62 22.73 8.86
N PHE A 13 5.60 23.29 9.58
CA PHE A 13 7.02 22.90 9.72
C PHE A 13 7.99 23.10 8.53
N PRO A 14 8.82 24.18 8.55
CA PRO A 14 9.98 24.32 7.66
C PRO A 14 11.14 23.33 7.95
N ALA A 15 11.05 22.50 8.99
CA ALA A 15 12.09 21.54 9.38
C ALA A 15 12.05 20.21 8.61
N VAL A 16 10.92 19.84 8.00
CA VAL A 16 10.77 18.55 7.30
C VAL A 16 11.55 18.54 5.96
N LYS A 17 11.79 19.73 5.39
CA LYS A 17 12.44 19.88 4.08
C LYS A 17 13.92 19.46 4.06
N ARG A 18 14.61 19.48 5.21
CA ARG A 18 16.04 19.09 5.29
C ARG A 18 16.27 17.59 5.46
N LEU A 19 15.25 16.83 5.86
CA LEU A 19 15.38 15.38 6.05
C LEU A 19 15.18 14.60 4.75
N THR A 20 14.43 15.15 3.79
CA THR A 20 14.19 14.49 2.48
C THR A 20 15.39 14.52 1.54
N GLU A 21 16.38 15.39 1.79
CA GLU A 21 17.59 15.52 0.96
C GLU A 21 18.75 14.63 1.46
N LYS A 22 18.80 14.35 2.77
CA LYS A 22 19.86 13.53 3.39
C LYS A 22 19.59 12.03 3.32
N TYR A 23 18.32 11.65 3.23
CA TYR A 23 17.88 10.28 2.98
C TYR A 23 17.15 10.31 1.65
N PRO A 24 17.76 9.91 0.52
CA PRO A 24 16.96 9.64 -0.66
C PRO A 24 15.92 8.65 -0.19
N THR A 25 14.64 9.03 -0.28
CA THR A 25 13.55 8.07 -0.16
C THR A 25 13.79 7.09 -1.28
N LYS A 26 14.62 6.08 -1.03
CA LYS A 26 14.65 4.84 -1.79
C LYS A 26 13.18 4.53 -1.89
N THR A 27 12.60 4.64 -3.08
CA THR A 27 11.20 4.31 -3.32
C THR A 27 11.05 2.94 -2.72
N ILE A 28 10.56 2.92 -1.49
CA ILE A 28 10.40 1.69 -0.74
C ILE A 28 9.30 1.08 -1.58
N GLY A 29 9.63 0.05 -2.37
CA GLY A 29 8.73 -0.50 -3.39
C GLY A 29 7.33 -0.56 -2.79
N ASP A 30 6.31 -0.11 -3.51
CA ASP A 30 5.03 0.24 -2.90
C ASP A 30 4.59 -0.82 -1.89
N PHE A 31 4.45 -0.42 -0.62
CA PHE A 31 3.99 -1.33 0.42
C PHE A 31 2.55 -1.70 0.09
N LYS A 32 2.36 -2.91 -0.47
CA LYS A 32 1.09 -3.39 -1.00
C LYS A 32 0.62 -4.60 -0.20
N THR A 33 -0.69 -4.81 -0.21
CA THR A 33 -1.33 -5.95 0.45
C THR A 33 -1.81 -6.93 -0.59
N CYS A 34 -1.30 -8.16 -0.54
CA CYS A 34 -1.72 -9.23 -1.44
C CYS A 34 -3.18 -9.60 -1.17
N GLN A 35 -4.03 -9.47 -2.19
CA GLN A 35 -5.46 -9.75 -2.08
C GLN A 35 -5.78 -11.25 -1.97
N GLN A 36 -4.82 -12.13 -2.24
CA GLN A 36 -5.01 -13.58 -2.18
C GLN A 36 -4.66 -14.20 -0.83
N CYS A 37 -3.62 -13.71 -0.16
CA CYS A 37 -3.18 -14.26 1.13
C CYS A 37 -3.21 -13.25 2.28
N GLY A 38 -3.59 -11.99 2.04
CA GLY A 38 -3.65 -10.94 3.07
C GLY A 38 -2.29 -10.41 3.55
N HIS A 39 -1.18 -10.89 2.98
CA HIS A 39 0.16 -10.45 3.37
C HIS A 39 0.48 -9.06 2.83
N SER A 40 0.88 -8.14 3.71
CA SER A 40 1.41 -6.83 3.34
C SER A 40 2.93 -6.82 3.33
N GLY A 41 3.52 -6.33 2.25
CA GLY A 41 4.98 -6.26 2.12
C GLY A 41 5.45 -5.69 0.80
N PHE A 42 6.77 -5.69 0.62
CA PHE A 42 7.43 -5.17 -0.58
C PHE A 42 7.51 -6.18 -1.73
N ASN A 43 7.19 -7.45 -1.46
CA ASN A 43 7.18 -8.53 -2.45
C ASN A 43 5.79 -8.72 -3.06
N VAL A 44 5.03 -7.63 -3.17
CA VAL A 44 3.68 -7.60 -3.72
C VAL A 44 3.69 -6.67 -4.92
N GLU A 45 3.27 -7.18 -6.06
CA GLU A 45 3.20 -6.47 -7.33
C GLU A 45 1.76 -6.33 -7.80
N THR A 46 1.52 -5.28 -8.58
CA THR A 46 0.21 -5.04 -9.19
C THR A 46 0.18 -5.76 -10.54
N VAL A 47 -0.76 -6.68 -10.69
CA VAL A 47 -0.96 -7.46 -11.91
C VAL A 47 -2.28 -7.05 -12.54
N SER A 48 -2.28 -6.82 -13.85
CA SER A 48 -3.51 -6.62 -14.62
C SER A 48 -4.12 -7.98 -14.98
N ILE A 49 -5.30 -8.27 -14.45
CA ILE A 49 -6.04 -9.49 -14.76
C ILE A 49 -7.27 -9.15 -15.61
N HIS A 50 -7.56 -10.01 -16.59
CA HIS A 50 -8.76 -9.85 -17.40
C HIS A 50 -9.97 -10.46 -16.67
N VAL A 51 -10.90 -9.61 -16.25
CA VAL A 51 -12.18 -10.00 -15.66
C VAL A 51 -13.25 -9.72 -16.69
N GLY A 52 -13.86 -10.78 -17.24
CA GLY A 52 -14.86 -10.68 -18.30
C GLY A 52 -15.94 -9.63 -18.00
N GLY A 53 -16.38 -8.91 -19.03
CA GLY A 53 -17.31 -7.78 -18.91
C GLY A 53 -16.67 -6.48 -18.41
N GLN A 54 -15.80 -6.54 -17.40
CA GLN A 54 -15.11 -5.38 -16.83
C GLN A 54 -13.80 -5.03 -17.55
N GLY A 55 -13.25 -5.96 -18.35
CA GLY A 55 -11.98 -5.78 -19.04
C GLY A 55 -10.80 -6.09 -18.12
N TYR A 56 -9.73 -5.31 -18.20
CA TYR A 56 -8.56 -5.49 -17.36
C TYR A 56 -8.71 -4.71 -16.05
N VAL A 57 -8.52 -5.40 -14.93
CA VAL A 57 -8.50 -4.79 -13.60
C VAL A 57 -7.16 -5.05 -12.93
N GLU A 58 -6.65 -4.03 -12.26
CA GLU A 58 -5.39 -4.11 -11.50
C GLU A 58 -5.65 -4.71 -10.12
N ARG A 59 -4.82 -5.68 -9.74
CA ARG A 59 -4.93 -6.41 -8.48
C ARG A 59 -3.54 -6.69 -7.92
N ASP A 60 -3.40 -6.57 -6.61
CA ASP A 60 -2.11 -6.75 -5.94
C ASP A 60 -1.91 -8.21 -5.51
N TYR A 61 -0.84 -8.83 -6.00
CA TYR A 61 -0.48 -10.22 -5.74
C TYR A 61 0.98 -10.35 -5.28
N CYS A 62 1.28 -11.39 -4.52
CA CYS A 62 2.67 -11.70 -4.18
C CYS A 62 3.44 -12.11 -5.44
N GLN A 63 4.65 -11.58 -5.61
CA GLN A 63 5.58 -12.01 -6.66
C GLN A 63 5.88 -13.52 -6.55
N ASP A 64 6.08 -14.00 -5.32
CA ASP A 64 6.26 -15.43 -5.06
C ASP A 64 4.90 -16.11 -4.83
N ILE A 65 4.45 -16.80 -5.88
CA ILE A 65 3.20 -17.58 -5.87
C ILE A 65 3.25 -18.73 -4.84
N ARG A 66 4.37 -19.43 -4.68
CA ARG A 66 4.46 -20.56 -3.73
C ARG A 66 4.35 -20.08 -2.29
N ALA A 67 5.07 -19.01 -1.96
CA ALA A 67 4.98 -18.37 -0.65
C ALA A 67 3.58 -17.79 -0.40
N CYS A 68 2.90 -17.29 -1.43
CA CYS A 68 1.53 -16.81 -1.34
C CYS A 68 0.55 -17.91 -0.95
N PHE A 69 0.60 -19.07 -1.63
CA PHE A 69 -0.27 -20.20 -1.32
C PHE A 69 0.02 -20.77 0.06
N ALA A 70 1.30 -20.94 0.43
CA ALA A 70 1.67 -21.39 1.77
C ALA A 70 1.10 -20.48 2.87
N ARG A 71 1.14 -19.15 2.71
CA ARG A 71 0.52 -18.20 3.66
C ARG A 71 -1.00 -18.35 3.70
N ARG A 72 -1.65 -18.49 2.54
CA ARG A 72 -3.09 -18.68 2.45
C ARG A 72 -3.55 -19.98 3.10
N ASP A 73 -2.84 -21.08 2.87
CA ASP A 73 -3.16 -22.38 3.45
C ASP A 73 -3.00 -22.37 4.97
N ASN A 74 -1.93 -21.73 5.48
CA ASN A 74 -1.77 -21.51 6.92
C ASN A 74 -2.90 -20.68 7.52
N GLU A 75 -3.45 -19.71 6.78
CA GLU A 75 -4.61 -18.94 7.25
C GLU A 75 -5.91 -19.76 7.20
N ASN A 76 -6.10 -20.57 6.16
CA ASN A 76 -7.26 -21.47 6.04
C ASN A 76 -7.27 -22.53 7.14
N LEU A 77 -6.12 -23.02 7.58
CA LEU A 77 -6.01 -23.99 8.68
C LEU A 77 -6.43 -23.42 10.05
N LYS A 78 -6.50 -22.08 10.19
CA LYS A 78 -6.96 -21.43 11.43
C LYS A 78 -8.46 -21.18 11.48
N ARG A 79 -9.18 -21.46 10.39
CA ARG A 79 -10.65 -21.33 10.30
C ARG A 79 -11.34 -22.65 10.63
#